data_AF-A0A2U8VX46-F1
#
_entry.id   AF-A0A2U8VX46-F1
#
_cell.length_a   1.000
_cell.length_b   1.000
_cell.length_c   1.000
_cell.angle_alpha   90.00
_cell.angle_beta   90.00
_cell.angle_gamma   90.00
#
_symmetry.space_group_name_H-M   'P 1'
#
loop_
_entity.id
_entity.type
_entity.pdbx_description
1 polymer ?
#
loop_
_entity_poly.entity_id
_entity_poly.type
_entity_poly.pdbx_seq_one_letter_code
_entity_poly.pdbx_strand_id
1 'polypeptide(L)' 'MVPAAFSIVITGPSYACRVTGGTEGEAADTAERILRHLQQEKPVRPLHVLIECEDLAAGERLAVYLADVTVEPGLG' A
#
# COMPACT_ATOMS: atom_id res chain seq x y z
N MET A 1 -8.48 -13.78 17.32
CA MET A 1 -7.66 -12.92 16.44
C MET A 1 -8.66 -11.97 15.79
N VAL A 2 -8.65 -10.69 16.14
CA VAL A 2 -9.53 -9.72 15.46
C VAL A 2 -8.90 -9.53 14.07
N PRO A 3 -9.62 -9.75 12.95
CA PRO A 3 -9.08 -9.39 11.65
C PRO A 3 -8.72 -7.89 11.70
N ALA A 4 -7.53 -7.52 11.24
CA ALA A 4 -7.22 -6.11 11.08
C ALA A 4 -8.25 -5.53 10.11
N ALA A 5 -8.92 -4.44 10.48
CA ALA A 5 -9.96 -3.82 9.65
C ALA A 5 -9.44 -3.43 8.26
N PHE A 6 -8.13 -3.19 8.15
CA PHE A 6 -7.43 -2.89 6.92
C PHE A 6 -6.13 -3.71 6.85
N SER A 7 -5.99 -4.55 5.82
CA SER A 7 -4.78 -5.31 5.51
C SER A 7 -4.32 -4.98 4.09
N ILE A 8 -3.07 -4.55 3.94
CA ILE A 8 -2.48 -4.21 2.65
C ILE A 8 -1.25 -5.09 2.46
N VAL A 9 -1.20 -5.84 1.37
CA VAL A 9 -0.07 -6.68 1.00
C VAL A 9 0.61 -6.08 -0.21
N ILE A 10 1.88 -5.70 -0.05
CA ILE A 10 2.72 -5.12 -1.10
C ILE A 10 3.76 -6.18 -1.45
N THR A 11 3.75 -6.66 -2.69
CA THR A 11 4.73 -7.65 -3.17
C THR A 11 5.55 -7.09 -4.32
N GLY A 12 6.85 -7.30 -4.28
CA GLY A 12 7.79 -7.04 -5.35
C GLY A 12 8.63 -8.28 -5.69
N PRO A 13 9.62 -8.16 -6.59
CA PRO A 13 10.40 -9.30 -7.08
C PRO A 13 11.20 -10.04 -6.00
N SER A 14 11.55 -9.37 -4.90
CA SER A 14 12.40 -9.91 -3.82
C SER A 14 11.87 -9.60 -2.42
N TYR A 15 10.65 -9.06 -2.31
CA TYR A 15 10.08 -8.67 -1.04
C TYR A 15 8.56 -8.89 -1.02
N ALA A 16 8.04 -9.17 0.16
CA ALA A 16 6.63 -9.15 0.46
C ALA A 16 6.45 -8.47 1.83
N CYS A 17 5.64 -7.41 1.86
CA CYS A 17 5.35 -6.64 3.05
C CYS A 17 3.85 -6.72 3.33
N ARG A 18 3.47 -6.97 4.58
CA ARG A 18 2.08 -6.90 5.03
C ARG A 18 1.95 -5.76 6.04
N VAL A 19 0.99 -4.88 5.77
CA VAL A 19 0.59 -3.78 6.65
C VAL A 19 -0.78 -4.10 7.20
N THR A 20 -0.96 -3.90 8.49
CA THR A 20 -2.26 -4.01 9.17
C THR A 20 -2.51 -2.74 9.96
N GLY A 21 -3.65 -2.09 9.74
CA GLY A 21 -4.06 -0.88 10.45
C GLY A 21 -5.39 -1.07 11.17
N GLY A 22 -5.58 -0.32 12.26
CA GLY A 22 -6.87 -0.22 12.94
C GLY A 22 -7.81 0.77 12.23
N THR A 23 -7.25 1.67 11.43
CA THR A 23 -7.98 2.66 10.63
C THR A 23 -7.45 2.72 9.19
N GLU A 24 -8.26 3.30 8.29
CA GLU A 24 -7.88 3.55 6.90
C GLU A 24 -6.60 4.41 6.81
N GLY A 25 -6.54 5.49 7.59
CA GLY A 25 -5.39 6.41 7.60
C GLY A 25 -4.10 5.74 8.09
N GLU A 26 -4.15 4.98 9.17
CA GLU A 26 -2.97 4.25 9.66
C GLU A 26 -2.42 3.27 8.61
N ALA A 27 -3.31 2.54 7.94
CA ALA A 27 -2.94 1.59 6.90
C ALA A 27 -2.34 2.32 5.68
N ALA A 28 -2.97 3.41 5.24
CA ALA A 28 -2.50 4.24 4.13
C ALA A 28 -1.10 4.83 4.40
N ASP A 29 -0.93 5.54 5.52
CA ASP A 29 0.32 6.21 5.89
C ASP A 29 1.47 5.19 6.02
N THR A 30 1.20 4.04 6.62
CA THR A 30 2.21 2.99 6.79
C THR A 30 2.60 2.37 5.44
N ALA A 31 1.62 2.07 4.59
CA ALA A 31 1.86 1.53 3.25
C ALA A 31 2.64 2.52 2.37
N GLU A 32 2.27 3.81 2.39
CA GLU A 32 2.99 4.86 1.67
C GLU A 32 4.45 4.94 2.13
N ARG A 33 4.70 4.97 3.44
CA ARG A 33 6.06 5.04 3.98
C ARG A 33 6.92 3.86 3.51
N ILE A 34 6.36 2.65 3.49
CA ILE A 34 7.06 1.46 2.99
C ILE A 34 7.35 1.60 1.49
N LEU A 35 6.36 2.00 0.69
CA LEU A 35 6.54 2.20 -0.75
C LEU A 35 7.62 3.24 -1.07
N ARG A 36 7.61 4.38 -0.37
CA ARG A 36 8.63 5.43 -0.53
C ARG A 36 10.01 4.95 -0.11
N HIS A 37 10.12 4.24 1.01
CA HIS A 37 11.39 3.69 1.47
C HIS A 37 11.95 2.67 0.47
N LEU A 38 11.10 1.76 -0.04
CA LEU A 38 11.50 0.80 -1.06
C LEU A 38 11.98 1.52 -2.32
N GLN A 39 11.24 2.50 -2.83
CA GLN A 39 11.64 3.30 -4.00
C GLN A 39 13.01 3.99 -3.82
N GLN A 40 13.34 4.45 -2.60
CA GLN A 40 14.61 5.09 -2.29
C GLN A 40 15.79 4.11 -2.21
N GLU A 41 15.61 2.96 -1.56
CA GLU A 41 16.71 2.00 -1.38
C GLU A 41 16.96 1.15 -2.63
N LYS A 42 15.89 0.77 -3.33
CA LYS A 42 15.93 -0.01 -4.56
C LYS A 42 14.77 0.48 -5.43
N PRO A 43 15.00 1.19 -6.56
CA PRO A 43 13.95 1.71 -7.42
C PRO A 43 13.24 0.58 -8.19
N VAL A 44 12.64 -0.33 -7.44
CA VAL A 44 11.97 -1.55 -7.84
C VAL A 44 10.54 -1.38 -7.39
N ARG A 45 9.67 -1.17 -8.36
CA ARG A 45 8.25 -0.97 -8.11
C ARG A 45 7.62 -2.24 -7.52
N PRO A 46 6.56 -2.09 -6.71
CA PRO A 46 5.74 -3.23 -6.36
C PRO A 46 5.14 -3.84 -7.63
N LEU A 47 5.11 -5.17 -7.68
CA LEU A 47 4.43 -5.92 -8.74
C LEU A 47 2.92 -5.99 -8.47
N HIS A 48 2.55 -6.14 -7.20
CA HIS A 48 1.15 -6.18 -6.77
C HIS A 48 0.96 -5.45 -5.45
N VAL A 49 -0.18 -4.77 -5.35
CA VAL A 49 -0.72 -4.23 -4.11
C VAL A 49 -2.11 -4.83 -3.95
N LEU A 50 -2.28 -5.67 -2.93
CA LEU A 50 -3.55 -6.28 -2.57
C LEU A 50 -4.10 -5.58 -1.33
N ILE A 51 -5.36 -5.17 -1.38
CA ILE A 51 -6.06 -4.54 -0.26
C ILE A 51 -7.17 -5.49 0.18
N GLU A 52 -7.12 -5.90 1.44
CA GLU A 52 -8.11 -6.70 2.11
C GLU A 52 -8.80 -5.82 3.16
N CYS A 53 -10.06 -5.47 2.89
CA CYS A 53 -10.87 -4.64 3.76
C CYS A 53 -12.33 -5.11 3.68
N GLU A 54 -13.04 -5.09 4.80
CA GLU A 54 -14.47 -5.40 4.84
C GLU A 54 -15.34 -4.26 4.27
N ASP A 55 -14.85 -3.02 4.37
CA ASP A 55 -15.47 -1.83 3.78
C ASP A 55 -14.95 -1.61 2.36
N LEU A 56 -15.78 -1.95 1.37
CA LEU A 56 -15.47 -1.78 -0.05
C LEU A 56 -15.14 -0.32 -0.41
N ALA A 57 -15.88 0.65 0.12
CA ALA A 57 -15.67 2.05 -0.21
C ALA A 57 -14.33 2.56 0.34
N ALA A 58 -13.94 2.09 1.53
CA ALA A 58 -12.61 2.38 2.07
C ALA A 58 -11.50 1.66 1.30
N GLY A 59 -11.73 0.41 0.89
CA GLY A 59 -10.82 -0.35 0.04
C GLY A 59 -10.56 0.35 -1.31
N GLU A 60 -11.60 0.89 -1.95
CA GLU A 60 -11.48 1.65 -3.19
C GLU A 60 -10.67 2.95 -3.01
N ARG A 61 -10.92 3.71 -1.94
CA ARG A 61 -10.12 4.92 -1.63
C ARG A 61 -8.65 4.60 -1.43
N LEU A 62 -8.35 3.53 -0.68
CA LEU A 62 -6.98 3.05 -0.49
C LEU A 62 -6.35 2.62 -1.81
N ALA A 63 -7.09 1.95 -2.70
CA ALA A 63 -6.60 1.52 -3.99
C ALA A 63 -6.20 2.69 -4.87
N VAL A 64 -7.07 3.70 -4.97
CA VAL A 64 -6.79 4.94 -5.73
C VAL A 64 -5.58 5.67 -5.16
N TYR A 65 -5.56 5.87 -3.83
CA TYR A 65 -4.47 6.55 -3.16
C TYR A 65 -3.11 5.84 -3.36
N LEU A 66 -3.05 4.52 -3.20
CA LEU A 66 -1.81 3.77 -3.39
C LEU A 66 -1.40 3.69 -4.86
N ALA A 67 -2.36 3.67 -5.80
CA ALA A 67 -2.05 3.80 -7.22
C ALA A 67 -1.33 5.12 -7.49
N ASP A 68 -1.84 6.25 -6.99
CA ASP A 68 -1.22 7.56 -7.15
C ASP A 68 0.20 7.63 -6.56
N VAL A 69 0.42 7.03 -5.39
CA VAL A 69 1.75 6.93 -4.75
C VAL A 69 2.74 6.09 -5.56
N THR A 70 2.26 5.08 -6.29
CA THR A 70 3.12 4.19 -7.09
C THR A 70 3.39 4.69 -8.51
N VAL A 71 2.67 5.70 -8.99
CA VAL A 71 2.91 6.37 -10.27
C VAL A 71 4.10 7.33 -10.11
N GLU A 72 5.01 7.34 -11.09
CA GLU A 72 6.11 8.33 -11.09
C GLU A 72 5.50 9.73 -11.21
N PRO A 73 6.05 10.77 -10.55
CA PRO A 73 5.85 12.13 -11.01
C PRO A 73 6.49 12.22 -12.40
N GLY A 74 5.70 11.94 -13.42
CA GLY A 74 6.12 12.06 -14.80
C GLY A 74 6.58 13.50 -15.03
N LEU A 75 7.82 13.63 -15.48
CA LEU A 75 8.38 14.78 -16.21
C LEU A 75 7.29 15.64 -16.84
N GLY A 76 6.98 16.77 -16.19
CA GLY A 76 6.45 17.96 -16.83
C GLY A 76 7.60 18.82 -17.33
#